data_AF-A0AAU6AW22-F1
#
_entry.id   AF-A0AAU6AW22-F1
#
_cell.length_a   1.000
_cell.length_b   1.000
_cell.length_c   1.000
_cell.angle_alpha   90.00
_cell.angle_beta   90.00
_cell.angle_gamma   90.00
#
_symmetry.space_group_name_H-M   'P 1'
#
loop_
_entity.id
_entity.type
_entity.pdbx_description
1 polymer ?
#
loop_
_entity_poly.entity_id
_entity_poly.type
_entity_poly.pdbx_seq_one_letter_code
_entity_poly.pdbx_strand_id
1 'polypeptide(L)'
;MRALDGIAAQFFGEVPPASADPLRLARPGAPPFLIMHGDDDHRIGLRQSERLRDGLAAAGVPASLIVVPGADHAGPEFSSPELVAQAVRFLRESWTGR
;
A
#
# COMPACT_ATOMS: atom_id res chain seq x y z
N MET A 1 25.33 3.91 -12.97
CA MET A 1 24.61 4.25 -11.71
C MET A 1 24.78 5.73 -11.41
N ARG A 2 24.06 6.63 -12.12
CA ARG A 2 24.07 8.10 -11.91
C ARG A 2 22.85 8.84 -12.53
N ALA A 3 21.81 8.13 -12.98
CA ALA A 3 20.69 8.76 -13.71
C ALA A 3 19.35 8.72 -12.96
N LEU A 4 19.20 7.83 -11.95
CA LEU A 4 17.94 7.69 -11.20
C LEU A 4 17.89 8.55 -9.94
N ASP A 5 19.03 9.01 -9.44
CA ASP A 5 19.11 9.87 -8.25
C ASP A 5 18.49 11.27 -8.49
N GLY A 6 18.46 11.72 -9.76
CA GLY A 6 18.01 13.06 -10.13
C GLY A 6 16.49 13.25 -10.15
N ILE A 7 15.72 12.19 -10.41
CA ILE A 7 14.24 12.27 -10.50
C ILE A 7 13.64 12.27 -9.09
N ALA A 8 14.12 11.41 -8.20
CA ALA A 8 13.59 11.32 -6.84
C ALA A 8 13.81 12.61 -6.03
N ALA A 9 14.98 13.25 -6.19
CA ALA A 9 15.29 14.52 -5.52
C ALA A 9 14.43 15.70 -6.02
N GLN A 10 14.00 15.69 -7.29
CA GLN A 10 13.15 16.74 -7.85
C GLN A 10 11.73 16.76 -7.26
N PHE A 11 11.20 15.60 -6.85
CA PHE A 11 9.83 15.51 -6.34
C PHE A 11 9.75 15.54 -4.81
N PHE A 12 10.77 15.07 -4.10
CA PHE A 12 10.67 14.82 -2.65
C PHE A 12 11.72 15.57 -1.79
N GLY A 13 12.67 16.31 -2.39
CA GLY A 13 13.73 16.98 -1.63
C GLY A 13 14.83 16.01 -1.17
N GLU A 14 15.27 16.11 0.10
CA GLU A 14 16.17 15.11 0.68
C GLU A 14 15.50 13.73 0.64
N VAL A 15 16.10 12.79 -0.07
CA VAL A 15 15.74 11.38 0.02
C VAL A 15 15.93 11.00 1.50
N PRO A 16 14.86 10.63 2.24
CA PRO A 16 15.03 10.19 3.61
C PRO A 16 16.06 9.05 3.60
N PRO A 17 16.94 8.93 4.62
CA PRO A 17 17.84 7.80 4.69
C PRO A 17 17.02 6.50 4.56
N ALA A 18 17.67 5.40 4.21
CA ALA A 18 17.09 4.08 3.94
C ALA A 18 16.18 3.48 5.06
N SER A 19 15.81 4.27 6.07
CA SER A 19 14.73 4.10 7.04
C SER A 19 13.30 4.33 6.52
N ALA A 20 13.08 4.66 5.24
CA ALA A 20 11.72 4.78 4.67
C ALA A 20 11.03 3.43 4.40
N ASP A 21 11.45 2.35 5.06
CA ASP A 21 10.74 1.07 4.99
C ASP A 21 9.45 1.17 5.80
N PRO A 22 8.26 1.14 5.16
CA PRO A 22 6.97 1.25 5.87
C PRO A 22 6.79 0.16 6.92
N LEU A 23 7.48 -0.98 6.80
CA LEU A 23 7.46 -2.05 7.79
C LEU A 23 8.00 -1.60 9.14
N ARG A 24 8.96 -0.66 9.15
CA ARG A 24 9.50 -0.10 10.40
C ARG A 24 8.53 0.87 11.09
N LEU A 25 7.48 1.29 10.39
CA LEU A 25 6.43 2.16 10.92
C LEU A 25 5.23 1.36 11.45
N ALA A 26 5.16 0.05 11.18
CA ALA A 26 4.13 -0.83 11.73
C ALA A 26 4.30 -0.94 13.25
N ARG A 27 3.33 -0.43 14.00
CA ARG A 27 3.33 -0.40 15.46
C ARG A 27 1.92 -0.62 16.01
N PRO A 28 1.81 -1.17 17.24
CA PRO A 28 0.52 -1.27 17.92
C PRO A 28 -0.20 0.08 17.97
N GLY A 29 -1.52 0.06 17.75
CA GLY A 29 -2.37 1.25 17.74
C GLY A 29 -2.39 2.03 16.41
N ALA A 30 -1.72 1.55 15.37
CA ALA A 30 -2.00 2.04 14.01
C ALA A 30 -3.45 1.68 13.59
N PRO A 31 -4.10 2.48 12.74
CA PRO A 31 -5.44 2.14 12.23
C PRO A 31 -5.38 0.87 11.38
N PRO A 32 -6.52 0.18 11.18
CA PRO A 32 -6.56 -0.96 10.25
C PRO A 32 -6.18 -0.52 8.83
N PHE A 33 -5.73 -1.48 8.01
CA PHE A 33 -5.32 -1.26 6.62
C PHE A 33 -6.12 -2.13 5.65
N LEU A 34 -6.50 -1.53 4.53
CA LEU A 34 -6.88 -2.24 3.32
C LEU A 34 -5.87 -1.91 2.22
N ILE A 35 -5.27 -2.94 1.65
CA ILE A 35 -4.31 -2.83 0.55
C ILE A 35 -4.96 -3.48 -0.68
N MET A 36 -4.99 -2.76 -1.81
CA MET A 36 -5.37 -3.31 -3.11
C MET A 36 -4.15 -3.22 -4.03
N HIS A 37 -3.80 -4.31 -4.69
CA HIS A 37 -2.58 -4.39 -5.50
C HIS A 37 -2.83 -5.23 -6.76
N GLY A 38 -2.39 -4.75 -7.91
CA GLY A 38 -2.54 -5.45 -9.18
C GLY A 38 -1.45 -6.50 -9.36
N ASP A 39 -1.79 -7.73 -9.73
CA ASP A 39 -0.77 -8.79 -9.91
C ASP A 39 0.08 -8.62 -11.17
N ASP A 40 -0.30 -7.70 -12.06
CA ASP A 40 0.44 -7.29 -13.25
C ASP A 40 1.06 -5.89 -13.10
N ASP A 41 1.27 -5.41 -11.85
CA ASP A 41 1.96 -4.13 -11.61
C ASP A 41 3.44 -4.22 -12.04
N HIS A 42 3.75 -3.56 -13.16
CA HIS A 42 5.09 -3.53 -13.76
C HIS A 42 6.04 -2.53 -13.08
N ARG A 43 5.54 -1.72 -12.15
CA ARG A 43 6.32 -0.69 -11.45
C ARG A 43 6.72 -1.16 -10.06
N ILE A 44 5.78 -1.76 -9.33
CA ILE A 44 5.95 -2.19 -7.94
C ILE A 44 5.40 -3.61 -7.80
N GLY A 45 6.28 -4.59 -7.60
CA GLY A 45 5.82 -5.99 -7.49
C GLY A 45 4.97 -6.28 -6.24
N LEU A 46 3.98 -7.16 -6.40
CA LEU A 46 3.03 -7.62 -5.39
C LEU A 46 3.66 -7.99 -4.03
N ARG A 47 4.86 -8.56 -4.04
CA ARG A 47 5.61 -8.92 -2.83
C ARG A 47 5.79 -7.75 -1.85
N GLN A 48 5.81 -6.49 -2.31
CA GLN A 48 5.88 -5.34 -1.40
C GLN A 48 4.61 -5.19 -0.56
N SER A 49 3.44 -5.36 -1.17
CA SER A 49 2.15 -5.33 -0.47
C SER A 49 1.97 -6.53 0.46
N GLU A 50 2.44 -7.72 0.06
CA GLU A 50 2.46 -8.90 0.94
C GLU A 50 3.29 -8.65 2.20
N ARG A 51 4.52 -8.13 2.03
CA ARG A 51 5.40 -7.79 3.15
C ARG A 51 4.76 -6.77 4.09
N LEU A 52 4.13 -5.72 3.54
CA LEU A 52 3.43 -4.71 4.34
C LEU A 52 2.31 -5.33 5.17
N ARG A 53 1.45 -6.16 4.55
CA ARG A 53 0.37 -6.87 5.23
C ARG A 53 0.90 -7.77 6.35
N ASP A 54 1.97 -8.51 6.09
CA ASP A 54 2.58 -9.42 7.07
C ASP A 54 3.21 -8.65 8.24
N GLY A 55 3.90 -7.53 7.97
CA GLY A 55 4.49 -6.66 8.99
C GLY A 55 3.45 -5.99 9.88
N LEU A 56 2.36 -5.48 9.29
CA LEU A 56 1.23 -4.93 10.05
C LEU A 56 0.57 -5.99 10.92
N ALA A 57 0.32 -7.19 10.38
CA ALA A 57 -0.23 -8.30 11.14
C ALA A 57 0.67 -8.73 12.30
N ALA A 58 1.99 -8.80 12.09
CA ALA A 58 2.97 -9.10 13.13
C ALA A 58 3.00 -8.03 14.25
N ALA A 59 2.67 -6.77 13.93
CA ALA A 59 2.53 -5.68 14.88
C ALA A 59 1.14 -5.62 15.56
N GLY A 60 0.24 -6.57 15.29
CA GLY A 60 -1.12 -6.62 15.83
C GLY A 60 -2.09 -5.63 15.18
N VAL A 61 -1.75 -5.09 14.01
CA VAL A 61 -2.58 -4.16 13.24
C VAL A 61 -3.42 -4.96 12.23
N PRO A 62 -4.76 -4.83 12.22
CA PRO A 62 -5.59 -5.50 11.22
C PRO A 62 -5.23 -5.02 9.81
N ALA A 63 -4.87 -5.95 8.92
CA ALA A 63 -4.49 -5.62 7.54
C ALA A 63 -5.02 -6.67 6.56
N SER A 64 -5.69 -6.21 5.51
CA SER A 64 -6.20 -7.04 4.41
C SER A 64 -5.51 -6.68 3.10
N LEU A 65 -5.24 -7.68 2.26
CA LEU A 65 -4.71 -7.51 0.90
C LEU A 65 -5.67 -8.11 -0.12
N ILE A 66 -6.12 -7.29 -1.07
CA ILE A 66 -6.87 -7.70 -2.25
C ILE A 66 -5.93 -7.65 -3.44
N VAL A 67 -5.75 -8.80 -4.07
CA VAL A 67 -5.04 -8.90 -5.34
C VAL A 67 -6.04 -8.69 -6.46
N VAL A 68 -5.77 -7.73 -7.35
CA VAL A 68 -6.63 -7.36 -8.49
C VAL A 68 -6.06 -8.03 -9.74
N PRO A 69 -6.70 -9.09 -10.27
CA PRO A 69 -6.14 -9.86 -11.37
C PRO A 69 -6.02 -9.04 -12.66
N GLY A 70 -4.85 -9.11 -13.30
CA GLY A 70 -4.53 -8.43 -14.55
C GLY A 70 -4.36 -6.91 -14.44
N ALA A 71 -4.46 -6.33 -13.24
CA ALA A 71 -4.31 -4.89 -13.08
C ALA A 71 -2.83 -4.49 -13.01
N ASP A 72 -2.45 -3.48 -13.78
CA ASP A 72 -1.16 -2.80 -13.67
C ASP A 72 -1.25 -1.63 -12.67
N HIS A 73 -0.15 -0.92 -12.47
CA HIS A 73 -0.04 0.24 -11.60
C HIS A 73 -1.09 1.31 -11.90
N ALA A 74 -2.03 1.51 -10.98
CA ALA A 74 -3.16 2.42 -11.13
C ALA A 74 -4.01 2.15 -12.39
N GLY A 75 -4.13 0.87 -12.78
CA GLY A 75 -4.99 0.43 -13.87
C GLY A 75 -6.47 0.79 -13.69
N PRO A 76 -7.27 0.78 -14.77
CA PRO A 76 -8.69 1.13 -14.72
C PRO A 76 -9.51 0.21 -13.81
N GLU A 77 -9.05 -1.00 -13.53
CA GLU A 77 -9.68 -1.99 -12.66
C GLU A 77 -9.96 -1.42 -11.26
N PHE A 78 -9.05 -0.58 -10.74
CA PHE A 78 -9.19 0.08 -9.44
C PHE A 78 -10.36 1.08 -9.38
N SER A 79 -10.86 1.52 -10.53
CA SER A 79 -12.03 2.39 -10.63
C SER A 79 -13.34 1.60 -10.79
N SER A 80 -13.28 0.26 -10.78
CA SER A 80 -14.49 -0.57 -10.82
C SER A 80 -15.42 -0.23 -9.64
N PRO A 81 -16.75 -0.18 -9.86
CA PRO A 81 -17.72 0.07 -8.80
C PRO A 81 -17.54 -0.88 -7.61
N GLU A 82 -17.16 -2.13 -7.86
CA GLU A 82 -16.94 -3.17 -6.87
C GLU A 82 -15.75 -2.84 -5.95
N LEU A 83 -14.58 -2.52 -6.50
CA LEU A 83 -13.40 -2.18 -5.70
C LEU A 83 -13.58 -0.85 -4.97
N VAL A 84 -14.17 0.15 -5.62
CA VAL A 84 -14.50 1.43 -4.97
C VAL A 84 -15.47 1.20 -3.80
N ALA A 85 -16.50 0.37 -3.99
CA ALA A 85 -17.44 0.03 -2.91
C ALA A 85 -16.76 -0.70 -1.75
N GLN A 86 -15.79 -1.58 -2.03
CA GLN A 86 -15.00 -2.23 -0.98
C GLN A 86 -14.14 -1.24 -0.20
N ALA A 87 -13.46 -0.31 -0.87
CA ALA A 87 -12.69 0.74 -0.21
C ALA A 87 -13.58 1.64 0.68
N VAL A 88 -14.73 2.07 0.16
CA VAL A 88 -15.70 2.88 0.91
C VAL A 88 -16.26 2.11 2.11
N ARG A 89 -16.57 0.82 1.95
CA ARG A 89 -17.03 -0.04 3.06
C ARG A 89 -15.98 -0.10 4.15
N PHE A 90 -14.74 -0.41 3.80
CA PHE A 90 -13.63 -0.47 4.73
C PHE A 90 -13.46 0.85 5.51
N LEU A 91 -13.52 1.99 4.82
CA LEU A 91 -13.45 3.29 5.48
C LEU A 91 -14.59 3.50 6.48
N ARG A 92 -15.83 3.13 6.13
CA ARG A 92 -16.99 3.24 7.04
C ARG A 92 -16.85 2.36 8.27
N GLU A 93 -16.41 1.13 8.10
CA GLU A 93 -16.19 0.17 9.18
C GLU A 93 -15.05 0.64 10.10
N SER A 94 -13.97 1.17 9.52
CA SER A 94 -12.78 1.62 10.26
C SER A 94 -12.95 2.98 10.93
N TRP A 95 -13.80 3.85 10.39
CA TRP A 95 -14.01 5.21 10.91
C TRP A 95 -14.87 5.24 12.18
N THR A 96 -15.71 4.22 12.41
CA THR A 96 -16.72 4.25 13.47
C THR A 96 -16.26 3.73 14.84
N GLY A 97 -14.96 3.51 15.04
CA GLY A 97 -14.36 3.42 16.37
C GLY A 97 -15.02 2.40 17.30
N ARG A 98 -15.32 1.20 16.79
CA ARG A 98 -15.49 0.00 17.63
C ARG A 98 -14.27 -0.89 17.50
#